data_AF-A0A382S1J3-F1
#
_entry.id   AF-A0A382S1J3-F1
#
_cell.length_a   1.000
_cell.length_b   1.000
_cell.length_c   1.000
_cell.angle_alpha   90.00
_cell.angle_beta   90.00
_cell.angle_gamma   90.00
#
_symmetry.space_group_name_H-M   'P 1'
#
loop_
_entity.id
_entity.type
_entity.pdbx_description
1 polymer ?
#
loop_
_entity_poly.entity_id
_entity_poly.type
_entity_poly.pdbx_seq_one_letter_code
_entity_poly.pdbx_strand_id
1 'polypeptide(L)'
;MTITEQVSKGSKTEIPMIISVDDHLVEPPHLWETWLPKKFKEKGPRVERRRLGEMLWVGGPKMYEYELDTPDAPWCDIWFYEDLVHPN
;
A
#
# COMPACT_ATOMS: atom_id res chain seq x y z
N MET A 1 16.06 -12.29 47.05
CA MET A 1 15.64 -13.45 46.24
C MET A 1 15.62 -13.00 44.80
N THR A 2 16.51 -13.52 43.96
CA THR A 2 16.61 -13.14 42.55
C THR A 2 16.12 -14.32 41.75
N ILE A 3 14.92 -14.22 41.16
CA ILE A 3 14.40 -15.23 40.25
C ILE A 3 14.94 -14.90 38.87
N THR A 4 15.91 -15.69 38.39
CA THR A 4 16.31 -15.66 36.98
C THR A 4 15.35 -16.54 36.19
N GLU A 5 14.45 -15.90 35.43
CA GLU A 5 13.54 -16.57 34.52
C GLU A 5 14.31 -17.02 33.27
N GLN A 6 14.44 -18.34 33.08
CA GLN A 6 14.99 -18.92 31.87
C GLN A 6 13.91 -18.87 30.77
N VAL A 7 14.05 -17.94 29.83
CA VAL A 7 13.17 -17.87 28.65
C VAL A 7 13.46 -19.08 27.77
N SER A 8 12.51 -20.01 27.72
CA SER A 8 12.52 -21.14 26.78
C SER A 8 12.48 -20.62 25.35
N LYS A 9 13.53 -20.91 24.59
CA LYS A 9 13.60 -20.63 23.16
C LYS A 9 12.67 -21.63 22.45
N GLY A 10 11.45 -21.21 22.15
CA GLY A 10 10.46 -22.04 21.45
C GLY A 10 11.06 -22.66 20.18
N SER A 11 10.83 -23.95 19.97
CA SER A 11 11.24 -24.65 18.76
C SER A 11 10.53 -24.01 17.57
N LYS A 12 11.29 -23.54 16.57
CA LYS A 12 10.71 -23.08 15.31
C LYS A 12 10.04 -24.28 14.62
N THR A 13 8.73 -24.24 14.47
CA THR A 13 8.02 -25.16 13.57
C THR A 13 8.55 -24.93 12.16
N GLU A 14 8.99 -25.99 11.48
CA GLU A 14 9.33 -25.90 10.06
C GLU A 14 8.04 -25.68 9.26
N ILE A 15 7.94 -24.52 8.61
CA ILE A 15 6.84 -24.21 7.69
C ILE A 15 7.21 -24.78 6.33
N PRO A 16 6.36 -25.60 5.68
CA PRO A 16 6.61 -26.09 4.34
C PRO A 16 6.82 -24.94 3.36
N MET A 17 7.72 -25.12 2.39
CA MET A 17 7.84 -24.18 1.27
C MET A 17 6.51 -24.14 0.51
N ILE A 18 6.04 -22.94 0.23
CA ILE A 18 4.85 -22.69 -0.59
C ILE A 18 5.23 -21.96 -1.87
N ILE A 19 4.39 -22.08 -2.89
CA ILE A 19 4.49 -21.29 -4.12
C ILE A 19 3.47 -20.15 -4.01
N SER A 20 3.94 -18.91 -4.07
CA SER A 20 3.04 -17.76 -4.26
C SER A 20 2.62 -17.70 -5.73
N VAL A 21 1.31 -17.70 -5.98
CA VAL A 21 0.75 -17.66 -7.33
C VAL A 21 0.27 -16.27 -7.74
N ASP A 22 0.34 -15.30 -6.83
CA ASP A 22 -0.21 -13.97 -7.02
C ASP A 22 0.61 -12.94 -6.22
N ASP A 23 1.78 -12.60 -6.76
CA ASP A 23 2.64 -11.55 -6.20
C ASP A 23 2.51 -10.28 -7.04
N HIS A 24 2.43 -9.14 -6.36
CA HIS A 24 2.43 -7.83 -6.98
C HIS A 24 3.62 -7.01 -6.48
N LEU A 25 4.11 -6.12 -7.35
CA LEU A 25 5.11 -5.12 -7.01
C LEU A 25 4.49 -3.74 -7.15
N VAL A 26 4.95 -2.80 -6.32
CA VAL A 26 4.63 -1.38 -6.46
C VAL A 26 5.74 -0.71 -7.26
N GLU A 27 5.38 -0.07 -8.37
CA GLU A 27 6.33 0.57 -9.26
C GLU A 27 6.83 1.91 -8.71
N PRO A 28 8.05 2.35 -9.11
CA PRO A 28 8.52 3.70 -8.81
C PRO A 28 7.58 4.78 -9.37
N PRO A 29 7.35 5.89 -8.65
CA PRO A 29 6.33 6.88 -9.02
C PRO A 29 6.57 7.55 -10.37
N HIS A 30 7.84 7.62 -10.81
CA HIS A 30 8.25 8.27 -12.06
C HIS A 30 8.15 7.36 -13.31
N LEU A 31 7.69 6.11 -13.17
CA LEU A 31 7.70 5.13 -14.26
C LEU A 31 6.96 5.65 -15.50
N TRP A 32 5.70 6.05 -15.34
CA TRP A 32 4.88 6.53 -16.47
C TRP A 32 5.26 7.94 -16.92
N GLU A 33 5.68 8.80 -15.99
CA GLU A 33 6.21 10.12 -16.36
C GLU A 33 7.44 10.00 -17.27
N THR A 34 8.27 8.99 -17.06
CA THR A 34 9.50 8.77 -17.82
C THR A 34 9.20 8.13 -19.17
N TRP A 35 8.50 7.00 -19.17
CA TRP A 35 8.47 6.08 -20.31
C TRP A 35 7.20 6.14 -21.16
N LEU A 36 6.12 6.75 -20.67
CA LEU A 36 4.87 6.78 -21.43
C LEU A 36 5.02 7.72 -22.65
N PRO A 37 4.55 7.33 -23.85
CA PRO A 37 4.59 8.21 -25.02
C PRO A 37 3.91 9.56 -24.74
N LYS A 38 4.46 10.66 -25.29
CA LYS A 38 4.02 12.05 -24.99
C LYS A 38 2.50 12.24 -25.08
N LYS A 39 1.86 11.63 -26.08
CA LYS A 39 0.40 11.72 -26.30
C LYS A 39 -0.46 11.12 -25.18
N PHE A 40 0.13 10.32 -24.29
CA PHE A 40 -0.56 9.65 -23.20
C PHE A 40 -0.14 10.15 -21.81
N LYS A 41 0.97 10.90 -21.70
CA LYS A 41 1.51 11.35 -20.39
C LYS A 41 0.49 12.09 -19.53
N GLU A 42 -0.33 12.94 -20.14
CA GLU A 42 -1.35 13.72 -19.42
C GLU A 42 -2.43 12.84 -18.76
N LYS A 43 -2.73 11.68 -19.36
CA LYS A 43 -3.74 10.74 -18.87
C LYS A 43 -3.14 9.48 -18.24
N GLY A 44 -1.82 9.43 -18.11
CA GLY A 44 -1.11 8.28 -17.58
C GLY A 44 -1.30 8.17 -16.06
N PRO A 45 -1.00 7.00 -15.47
CA PRO A 45 -0.94 6.86 -14.02
C PRO A 45 0.07 7.83 -13.43
N ARG A 46 -0.27 8.42 -12.30
CA ARG A 46 0.61 9.31 -11.54
C ARG A 46 0.43 9.08 -10.04
N VAL A 47 1.47 9.40 -9.29
CA VAL A 47 1.46 9.33 -7.84
C VAL A 47 1.53 10.74 -7.28
N GLU A 48 0.64 11.06 -6.34
CA GLU A 48 0.68 12.32 -5.61
C GLU A 48 0.66 12.06 -4.11
N ARG A 49 1.47 12.83 -3.36
CA ARG A 49 1.47 12.76 -1.91
C ARG A 49 0.35 13.61 -1.35
N ARG A 50 -0.61 12.98 -0.68
CA ARG A 50 -1.82 13.61 -0.11
C ARG A 50 -1.98 13.22 1.35
N ARG A 51 -2.79 13.97 2.11
CA ARG A 51 -3.19 13.53 3.46
C ARG A 51 -4.34 12.55 3.35
N LEU A 52 -4.25 11.40 4.01
CA LEU A 52 -5.28 10.36 3.92
C LEU A 52 -5.94 10.19 5.28
N GLY A 53 -7.25 10.47 5.34
CA GLY A 53 -8.07 10.23 6.51
C GLY A 53 -8.17 8.74 6.87
N GLU A 54 -9.01 8.42 7.85
CA GLU A 54 -9.22 7.03 8.26
C GLU A 54 -9.73 6.18 7.11
N MET A 55 -9.13 5.00 6.92
CA MET A 55 -9.58 4.01 5.94
C MET A 55 -10.50 2.99 6.63
N LEU A 56 -11.80 3.07 6.33
CA LEU A 56 -12.80 2.16 6.85
C LEU A 56 -13.06 1.04 5.84
N TRP A 57 -12.81 -0.21 6.24
CA TRP A 57 -13.19 -1.37 5.43
C TRP A 57 -14.71 -1.52 5.41
N VAL A 58 -15.32 -1.40 4.23
CA VAL A 58 -16.77 -1.58 4.04
C VAL A 58 -17.11 -2.83 3.23
N GLY A 59 -16.11 -3.46 2.61
CA GLY A 59 -16.26 -4.68 1.82
C GLY A 59 -16.98 -4.48 0.48
N GLY A 60 -17.03 -5.55 -0.33
CA GLY A 60 -17.65 -5.49 -1.66
C GLY A 60 -16.78 -4.75 -2.70
N PRO A 61 -17.39 -4.19 -3.76
CA PRO A 61 -16.65 -3.59 -4.89
C PRO A 61 -15.84 -2.34 -4.52
N LYS A 62 -16.28 -1.60 -3.50
CA LYS A 62 -15.57 -0.45 -2.92
C LYS A 62 -15.02 -0.93 -1.57
N MET A 63 -13.82 -1.52 -1.57
CA MET A 63 -13.26 -2.16 -0.38
C MET A 63 -13.15 -1.21 0.83
N TYR A 64 -12.80 0.06 0.58
CA TYR A 64 -12.57 1.07 1.61
C TYR A 64 -13.33 2.37 1.35
N GLU A 65 -13.76 3.02 2.43
CA GLU A 65 -14.16 4.42 2.45
C GLU A 65 -13.08 5.24 3.14
N TYR A 66 -12.74 6.39 2.57
CA TYR A 66 -11.73 7.30 3.06
C TYR A 66 -11.97 8.70 2.48
N GLU A 67 -11.38 9.70 3.12
CA GLU A 67 -11.34 11.07 2.62
C GLU A 67 -9.90 11.47 2.32
N LEU A 68 -9.69 12.13 1.17
CA LEU A 68 -8.42 12.74 0.85
C LEU A 68 -8.36 14.17 1.41
N ASP A 69 -7.15 14.60 1.70
CA ASP A 69 -6.82 15.93 2.21
C ASP A 69 -7.47 16.27 3.56
N THR A 70 -7.78 15.24 4.37
CA THR A 70 -8.25 15.40 5.75
C THR A 70 -7.22 16.20 6.58
N PRO A 71 -7.63 17.24 7.31
CA PRO A 71 -6.74 18.01 8.18
C PRO A 71 -5.99 17.10 9.17
N ASP A 72 -4.70 17.37 9.36
CA ASP A 72 -3.81 16.67 10.30
C ASP A 72 -3.61 15.17 10.08
N ALA A 73 -4.23 14.58 9.05
CA ALA A 73 -4.07 13.19 8.69
C ALA A 73 -2.66 12.89 8.13
N PRO A 74 -2.15 11.66 8.26
CA PRO A 74 -0.82 11.29 7.79
C PRO A 74 -0.68 11.43 6.27
N TRP A 75 0.54 11.67 5.82
CA TRP A 75 0.86 11.67 4.40
C TRP A 75 0.88 10.24 3.84
N CYS A 76 0.25 10.05 2.68
CA CYS A 76 0.23 8.81 1.92
C CYS A 76 0.47 9.13 0.43
N ASP A 77 1.07 8.18 -0.28
CA ASP A 77 1.26 8.29 -1.72
C ASP A 77 0.03 7.70 -2.41
N ILE A 78 -0.72 8.54 -3.11
CA ILE A 78 -1.99 8.17 -3.74
C ILE A 78 -1.79 8.03 -5.25
N TRP A 79 -2.22 6.90 -5.77
CA TRP A 79 -2.25 6.60 -7.19
C TRP A 79 -3.51 7.15 -7.83
N PHE A 80 -3.32 7.89 -8.92
CA PHE A 80 -4.39 8.42 -9.74
C PHE A 80 -4.25 7.87 -11.15
N TYR A 81 -5.34 7.32 -11.68
CA TYR A 81 -5.44 6.92 -13.07
C TYR A 81 -6.89 7.02 -13.53
N GLU A 82 -7.19 7.96 -14.43
CA GLU A 82 -8.56 8.29 -14.81
C GLU A 82 -9.45 8.51 -13.56
N ASP A 83 -10.53 7.75 -13.40
CA ASP A 83 -11.43 7.86 -12.25
C ASP A 83 -10.96 7.02 -11.03
N LEU A 84 -9.87 6.25 -11.17
CA LEU A 84 -9.32 5.47 -10.08
C LEU A 84 -8.46 6.34 -9.17
N VAL A 85 -8.77 6.26 -7.88
CA VAL A 85 -7.98 6.80 -6.78
C VAL A 85 -7.64 5.66 -5.84
N HIS A 86 -6.35 5.39 -5.63
CA HIS A 86 -5.90 4.24 -4.86
C HIS A 86 -4.78 4.64 -3.88
N PRO A 87 -5.05 4.66 -2.58
CA PRO A 87 -4.01 4.85 -1.56
C PRO A 87 -3.06 3.66 -1.50
N ASN A 88 -1.76 3.92 -1.36
CA ASN A 88 -0.69 2.90 -1.29
C ASN A 88 0.17 3.07 -0.03
#